data_AF-A0A7S1E3G6-F1
#
_entry.id   AF-A0A7S1E3G6-F1
#
_cell.length_a   1.000
_cell.length_b   1.000
_cell.length_c   1.000
_cell.angle_alpha   90.00
_cell.angle_beta   90.00
_cell.angle_gamma   90.00
#
_symmetry.space_group_name_H-M   'P 1'
#
loop_
_entity.id
_entity.type
_entity.pdbx_description
1 polymer ?
#
loop_
_entity_poly.entity_id
_entity_poly.type
_entity_poly.pdbx_seq_one_letter_code
_entity_poly.pdbx_strand_id
1 'polypeptide(L)'
;FLLFVVIESIADNQQYAFQIEKYRLKDKGEPLAGEYADGFKQSGLFAFVRKPNYAAEQAIWVTFYLFSIAATGNLWNWSAIGMILLILLFQMSGWFTELLTLSKYPKYAEYMKRVPLFLPNSFLSSTKKKVQ
;
A
#
# COMPACT_ATOMS: atom_id res chain seq x y z
N PHE A 1 -4.27 -15.46 -2.77
CA PHE A 1 -3.56 -15.58 -1.49
C PHE A 1 -2.06 -15.51 -1.70
N LEU A 2 -1.39 -16.56 -2.19
CA LEU A 2 0.08 -16.57 -2.35
C LEU A 2 0.63 -15.41 -3.20
N LEU A 3 -0.06 -15.05 -4.28
CA LEU A 3 0.28 -13.86 -5.07
C LEU A 3 0.37 -12.58 -4.22
N PHE A 4 -0.60 -12.38 -3.33
CA PHE A 4 -0.64 -11.19 -2.48
C PHE A 4 0.46 -11.24 -1.40
N VAL A 5 0.73 -12.42 -0.82
CA VAL A 5 1.87 -12.61 0.10
C VAL A 5 3.20 -12.27 -0.57
N VAL A 6 3.37 -12.65 -1.85
CA VAL A 6 4.57 -12.29 -2.62
C VAL A 6 4.64 -10.78 -2.86
N ILE A 7 3.54 -10.14 -3.24
CA ILE A 7 3.50 -8.68 -3.45
C ILE A 7 3.82 -7.93 -2.16
N GLU A 8 3.22 -8.33 -1.03
CA GLU A 8 3.50 -7.80 0.31
C GLU A 8 4.99 -7.93 0.64
N SER A 9 5.54 -9.15 0.49
CA SER A 9 6.96 -9.43 0.75
C SER A 9 7.89 -8.57 -0.11
N ILE A 10 7.57 -8.36 -1.39
CA ILE A 10 8.35 -7.49 -2.27
C ILE A 10 8.24 -6.03 -1.81
N ALA A 11 7.04 -5.57 -1.48
CA ALA A 11 6.79 -4.20 -1.03
C ALA A 11 7.56 -3.87 0.25
N ASP A 12 7.51 -4.76 1.24
CA ASP A 12 8.23 -4.58 2.51
C ASP A 12 9.74 -4.60 2.31
N ASN A 13 10.27 -5.51 1.48
CA ASN A 13 11.70 -5.54 1.17
C ASN A 13 12.16 -4.26 0.43
N GLN A 14 11.35 -3.74 -0.51
CA GLN A 14 11.64 -2.46 -1.18
C GLN A 14 11.68 -1.30 -0.18
N GLN A 15 10.73 -1.25 0.74
CA GLN A 15 10.67 -0.21 1.76
C GLN A 15 11.82 -0.33 2.76
N TYR A 16 12.14 -1.55 3.20
CA TYR A 16 13.23 -1.85 4.11
C TYR A 16 14.58 -1.43 3.53
N ALA A 17 14.87 -1.83 2.28
CA ALA A 17 16.09 -1.44 1.57
C ALA A 17 16.20 0.08 1.42
N PHE A 18 15.10 0.76 1.11
CA PHE A 18 15.07 2.23 1.04
C PHE A 18 15.41 2.88 2.40
N GLN A 19 14.82 2.40 3.50
CA GLN A 19 15.08 2.97 4.82
C GLN A 19 16.53 2.73 5.24
N ILE A 20 17.07 1.51 5.07
CA ILE A 20 18.48 1.21 5.38
C ILE A 20 19.39 2.20 4.67
N GLU A 21 19.24 2.34 3.35
CA GLU A 21 20.12 3.18 2.57
C GLU A 21 19.96 4.67 2.93
N LYS A 22 18.73 5.12 3.15
CA LYS A 22 18.47 6.50 3.60
C LYS A 22 19.17 6.82 4.92
N TYR A 23 19.12 5.91 5.89
CA TYR A 23 19.78 6.11 7.18
C TYR A 23 21.31 6.00 7.04
N ARG A 24 21.81 5.05 6.26
CA ARG A 24 23.25 4.94 5.94
C ARG A 24 23.82 6.23 5.35
N LEU A 25 23.11 6.85 4.41
CA LEU A 25 23.51 8.11 3.78
C LEU A 25 23.52 9.25 4.80
N LYS A 26 22.49 9.35 5.65
CA LYS A 26 22.39 10.37 6.70
C LYS A 26 23.50 10.25 7.73
N ASP A 27 23.78 9.04 8.21
CA ASP A 27 24.77 8.79 9.25
C ASP A 27 26.19 9.13 8.78
N LYS A 28 26.46 8.95 7.49
CA LYS A 28 27.74 9.34 6.86
C LYS A 28 27.80 10.78 6.39
N GLY A 29 26.70 11.54 6.46
CA GLY A 29 26.61 12.89 5.91
C GLY A 29 26.75 12.94 4.38
N GLU A 30 26.47 11.84 3.69
CA GLU A 30 26.49 11.78 2.23
C GLU A 30 25.30 12.58 1.65
N PRO A 31 25.46 13.24 0.49
CA PRO A 31 24.39 14.00 -0.13
C PRO A 31 23.20 13.09 -0.49
N LEU A 32 22.01 13.45 -0.03
CA LEU A 32 20.78 12.77 -0.41
C LEU A 32 20.36 13.22 -1.81
N ALA A 33 20.08 12.27 -2.71
CA ALA A 33 19.60 12.54 -4.06
C ALA A 33 18.31 11.75 -4.36
N GLY A 34 17.51 12.26 -5.29
CA GLY A 34 16.26 11.61 -5.73
C GLY A 34 15.29 11.34 -4.58
N GLU A 35 14.75 10.12 -4.51
CA GLU A 35 13.79 9.72 -3.47
C GLU A 35 14.36 9.76 -2.04
N TYR A 36 15.69 9.65 -1.88
CA TYR A 36 16.34 9.82 -0.58
C TYR A 36 16.28 11.28 -0.11
N ALA A 37 16.41 12.24 -1.04
CA ALA A 37 16.26 13.67 -0.76
C ALA A 37 14.79 14.02 -0.46
N ASP A 38 13.85 13.41 -1.19
CA ASP A 38 12.42 13.60 -0.95
C ASP A 38 11.96 12.93 0.37
N GLY A 39 12.70 11.92 0.83
CA GLY A 39 12.56 11.32 2.17
C GLY A 39 11.59 10.14 2.27
N PHE A 40 10.93 9.78 1.17
CA PHE A 40 9.98 8.69 1.04
C PHE A 40 10.20 7.90 -0.25
N LYS A 41 9.83 6.61 -0.22
CA LYS A 41 9.93 5.71 -1.37
C LYS A 41 8.86 6.05 -2.40
N GLN A 42 9.25 6.18 -3.67
CA GLN A 42 8.34 6.53 -4.77
C GLN A 42 8.59 5.73 -6.06
N SER A 43 9.55 4.81 -6.04
CA SER A 43 9.90 3.90 -7.14
C SER A 43 9.53 2.45 -6.84
N GLY A 44 9.58 1.57 -7.84
CA GLY A 44 9.15 0.18 -7.70
C GLY A 44 7.63 0.08 -7.56
N LEU A 45 7.15 -0.74 -6.61
CA LEU A 45 5.70 -0.88 -6.37
C LEU A 45 5.06 0.44 -5.90
N PHE A 46 5.84 1.28 -5.20
CA PHE A 46 5.43 2.59 -4.73
C PHE A 46 5.18 3.60 -5.86
N ALA A 47 5.57 3.32 -7.09
CA ALA A 47 5.22 4.16 -8.23
C ALA A 47 3.75 3.98 -8.67
N PHE A 48 3.13 2.83 -8.33
CA PHE A 48 1.78 2.48 -8.78
C PHE A 48 0.71 2.69 -7.70
N VAL A 49 1.06 2.40 -6.43
CA VAL A 49 0.23 2.63 -5.26
C VAL A 49 1.10 3.08 -4.10
N ARG A 50 0.59 3.95 -3.22
CA ARG A 50 1.40 4.53 -2.14
C ARG A 50 1.69 3.56 -1.00
N LYS A 51 0.81 2.58 -0.79
CA LYS A 51 0.95 1.53 0.22
C LYS A 51 0.73 0.14 -0.38
N PRO A 52 1.68 -0.38 -1.18
CA PRO A 52 1.53 -1.67 -1.85
C PRO A 52 1.44 -2.85 -0.89
N ASN A 53 2.14 -2.80 0.24
CA ASN A 53 2.03 -3.81 1.30
C ASN A 53 0.62 -3.81 1.93
N TYR A 54 0.08 -2.65 2.31
CA TYR A 54 -1.26 -2.56 2.89
C TYR A 54 -2.35 -3.00 1.89
N ALA A 55 -2.15 -2.71 0.59
CA ALA A 55 -3.07 -3.17 -0.45
C ALA A 55 -3.04 -4.70 -0.59
N ALA A 56 -1.85 -5.31 -0.51
CA ALA A 56 -1.67 -6.75 -0.53
C ALA A 56 -2.27 -7.41 0.73
N GLU A 57 -2.04 -6.86 1.92
CA GLU A 57 -2.63 -7.35 3.17
C GLU A 57 -4.16 -7.32 3.14
N GLN A 58 -4.77 -6.22 2.66
CA GLN A 58 -6.23 -6.17 2.46
C GLN A 58 -6.71 -7.28 1.50
N ALA A 59 -6.00 -7.52 0.40
CA ALA A 59 -6.34 -8.58 -0.54
C ALA A 59 -6.12 -9.99 0.02
N ILE A 60 -5.17 -10.18 0.95
CA ILE A 60 -5.00 -11.40 1.73
C ILE A 60 -6.23 -11.65 2.58
N TRP A 61 -6.71 -10.66 3.33
CA TRP A 61 -7.90 -10.80 4.18
C TRP A 61 -9.17 -11.08 3.38
N VAL A 62 -9.34 -10.41 2.24
CA VAL A 62 -10.41 -10.72 1.30
C VAL A 62 -10.30 -12.16 0.80
N THR A 63 -9.11 -12.60 0.38
CA THR A 63 -8.94 -13.99 -0.08
C THR A 63 -9.20 -15.00 1.03
N PHE A 64 -8.80 -14.69 2.25
CA PHE A 64 -9.00 -15.55 3.41
C PHE A 64 -10.51 -15.72 3.71
N TYR A 65 -11.30 -14.66 3.55
CA TYR A 65 -12.75 -14.75 3.59
C TYR A 65 -13.32 -15.58 2.43
N LEU A 66 -12.79 -15.44 1.21
CA LEU A 66 -13.21 -16.26 0.07
C LEU A 66 -12.98 -17.76 0.30
N PHE A 67 -11.97 -18.15 1.09
CA PHE A 67 -11.80 -19.55 1.50
C PHE A 67 -12.92 -20.06 2.39
N SER A 68 -13.47 -19.22 3.28
CA SER A 68 -14.63 -19.61 4.11
C SER A 68 -15.88 -19.79 3.25
N ILE A 69 -16.09 -18.93 2.25
CA ILE A 69 -17.17 -19.10 1.26
C ILE A 69 -16.98 -20.42 0.49
N ALA A 70 -15.78 -20.68 -0.02
CA ALA A 70 -15.50 -21.88 -0.80
C ALA A 70 -15.70 -23.17 0.02
N ALA A 71 -15.35 -23.15 1.30
CA ALA A 71 -15.52 -24.30 2.19
C ALA A 71 -16.97 -24.53 2.64
N THR A 72 -17.77 -23.46 2.78
CA THR A 72 -19.12 -23.55 3.35
C THR A 72 -20.24 -23.48 2.30
N GLY A 73 -19.95 -22.97 1.11
CA GLY A 73 -20.95 -22.63 0.09
C GLY A 73 -21.82 -21.40 0.45
N ASN A 74 -21.58 -20.79 1.61
CA ASN A 74 -22.38 -19.65 2.08
C ASN A 74 -21.63 -18.33 1.85
N LEU A 75 -22.20 -17.48 1.00
CA LEU A 75 -21.68 -16.14 0.69
C LEU A 75 -21.65 -15.20 1.91
N TRP A 76 -22.48 -15.47 2.92
CA TRP A 76 -22.62 -14.66 4.12
C TRP A 76 -22.39 -15.50 5.37
N ASN A 77 -21.23 -15.30 6.00
CA ASN A 77 -20.92 -15.94 7.27
C ASN A 77 -20.20 -14.96 8.21
N TRP A 78 -20.17 -15.30 9.50
CA TRP A 78 -19.68 -14.40 10.56
C TRP A 78 -18.23 -13.97 10.37
N SER A 79 -17.41 -14.77 9.66
CA SER A 79 -15.99 -14.43 9.40
C SER A 79 -15.83 -13.20 8.50
N ALA A 80 -16.88 -12.77 7.79
CA ALA A 80 -16.90 -11.52 7.05
C ALA A 80 -16.59 -10.31 7.94
N ILE A 81 -17.03 -10.36 9.21
CA ILE A 81 -16.78 -9.30 10.19
C ILE A 81 -15.26 -9.14 10.40
N GLY A 82 -14.52 -10.25 10.52
CA GLY A 82 -13.06 -10.22 10.66
C GLY A 82 -12.38 -9.55 9.47
N MET A 83 -12.75 -9.95 8.25
CA MET A 83 -12.25 -9.32 7.02
C MET A 83 -12.53 -7.81 6.99
N ILE A 84 -13.77 -7.40 7.30
CA ILE A 84 -14.18 -5.98 7.29
C ILE A 84 -13.38 -5.18 8.32
N LEU A 85 -13.26 -5.67 9.55
CA LEU A 85 -12.51 -5.00 10.61
C LEU A 85 -11.04 -4.82 10.25
N LEU A 86 -10.42 -5.83 9.64
CA LEU A 86 -9.04 -5.75 9.18
C LEU A 86 -8.87 -4.73 8.04
N ILE A 87 -9.79 -4.70 7.08
CA ILE A 87 -9.78 -3.66 6.02
C ILE A 87 -9.91 -2.26 6.62
N LEU A 88 -10.84 -2.07 7.56
CA LEU A 88 -11.04 -0.77 8.23
C LEU A 88 -9.80 -0.34 9.02
N LEU A 89 -9.11 -1.30 9.68
CA LEU A 89 -7.84 -1.04 10.35
C LEU A 89 -6.80 -0.48 9.38
N PHE A 90 -6.62 -1.10 8.20
CA PHE A 90 -5.68 -0.60 7.18
C PHE A 90 -6.11 0.75 6.60
N GLN A 91 -7.41 0.98 6.43
CA GLN A 91 -7.93 2.26 5.95
C GLN A 91 -7.60 3.40 6.92
N MET A 92 -7.85 3.19 8.22
CA MET A 92 -7.58 4.18 9.27
C MET A 92 -6.07 4.38 9.48
N SER A 93 -5.31 3.28 9.57
CA SER A 93 -3.84 3.33 9.69
C SER A 93 -3.20 3.99 8.47
N GLY A 94 -3.71 3.69 7.28
CA GLY A 94 -3.28 4.30 6.03
C GLY A 94 -3.46 5.82 6.07
N TRP A 95 -4.67 6.30 6.37
CA TRP A 95 -4.95 7.73 6.49
C TRP A 95 -4.05 8.42 7.52
N PHE A 96 -3.92 7.84 8.72
CA PHE A 96 -3.12 8.42 9.79
C PHE A 96 -1.63 8.54 9.41
N THR A 97 -1.07 7.49 8.81
CA THR A 97 0.35 7.50 8.40
C THR A 97 0.62 8.44 7.22
N GLU A 98 -0.34 8.62 6.30
CA GLU A 98 -0.23 9.62 5.23
C GLU A 98 -0.19 11.04 5.80
N LEU A 99 -1.02 11.33 6.81
CA LEU A 99 -1.05 12.63 7.49
C LEU A 99 0.29 12.94 8.18
N LEU A 100 0.86 11.96 8.88
CA LEU A 100 2.20 12.10 9.48
C LEU A 100 3.29 12.28 8.42
N THR A 101 3.22 11.54 7.31
CA THR A 101 4.22 11.63 6.24
C THR A 101 4.16 12.98 5.54
N LEU A 102 2.95 13.50 5.29
CA LEU A 102 2.72 14.81 4.70
C LEU A 102 3.25 15.94 5.59
N SER A 103 3.07 15.83 6.91
CA SER A 103 3.63 16.79 7.87
C SER A 103 5.16 16.79 7.86
N LYS A 104 5.79 15.64 7.60
CA LYS A 104 7.26 15.50 7.60
C LYS A 104 7.92 15.86 6.27
N TYR A 105 7.25 15.59 5.14
CA TYR A 105 7.82 15.75 3.81
C TYR A 105 6.85 16.54 2.92
N PRO A 106 7.04 17.86 2.73
CA PRO A 106 6.11 18.69 1.95
C PRO A 106 5.89 18.22 0.50
N LYS A 107 6.95 17.70 -0.14
CA LYS A 107 6.88 17.11 -1.50
C LYS A 107 5.97 15.88 -1.59
N TYR A 108 5.61 15.27 -0.46
CA TYR A 108 4.69 14.14 -0.43
C TYR A 108 3.31 14.53 -1.00
N ALA A 109 2.89 15.79 -0.86
CA ALA A 109 1.65 16.30 -1.44
C ALA A 109 1.59 16.11 -2.96
N GLU A 110 2.71 16.33 -3.65
CA GLU A 110 2.80 16.13 -5.11
C GLU A 110 2.71 14.66 -5.47
N TYR A 111 3.35 13.80 -4.67
CA TYR A 111 3.27 12.35 -4.83
C TYR A 111 1.85 11.80 -4.63
N MET A 112 1.11 12.30 -3.63
CA MET A 112 -0.28 11.92 -3.37
C MET A 112 -1.22 12.26 -4.53
N LYS A 113 -0.95 13.31 -5.31
CA LYS A 113 -1.77 13.70 -6.47
C LYS A 113 -1.65 12.72 -7.64
N ARG A 114 -0.49 12.06 -7.78
CA ARG A 114 -0.17 11.22 -8.95
C ARG A 114 -0.29 9.73 -8.69
N VAL A 115 0.01 9.26 -7.47
CA VAL A 115 -0.05 7.84 -7.11
C VAL A 115 -1.19 7.62 -6.13
N PRO A 116 -2.17 6.72 -6.38
CA PRO A 116 -3.29 6.43 -5.48
C PRO A 116 -2.88 5.61 -4.25
N LEU A 117 -3.71 5.59 -3.20
CA LEU A 117 -3.35 4.96 -1.92
C LEU A 117 -3.21 3.43 -2.00
N PHE A 118 -4.25 2.73 -2.45
CA PHE A 118 -4.31 1.26 -2.44
C PHE A 118 -4.59 0.60 -3.80
N LEU A 119 -5.31 1.27 -4.70
CA LEU A 119 -5.69 0.70 -6.00
C LEU A 119 -5.08 1.50 -7.14
N PRO A 120 -4.36 0.87 -8.08
CA PRO A 120 -3.74 1.58 -9.19
C PRO A 120 -4.74 2.33 -10.07
N ASN A 121 -4.34 3.48 -10.60
CA ASN A 121 -5.18 4.33 -11.44
C ASN A 121 -5.66 3.61 -12.73
N SER A 122 -4.92 2.64 -13.24
CA SER A 122 -5.32 1.83 -14.40
C SER A 122 -6.65 1.11 -14.15
N PHE A 123 -6.84 0.57 -12.95
CA PHE A 123 -8.11 -0.07 -12.56
C PHE A 123 -9.26 0.93 -12.43
N LEU A 124 -8.98 2.16 -11.97
CA LEU A 124 -9.98 3.24 -11.84
C LEU A 124 -10.35 3.89 -13.18
N SER A 125 -9.43 3.92 -14.14
CA SER A 125 -9.70 4.43 -15.50
C SER A 125 -10.56 3.48 -16.32
N SER A 126 -10.44 2.16 -16.07
CA SER A 126 -11.23 1.14 -16.78
C SER A 126 -12.71 1.20 -16.43
N THR A 127 -13.07 1.72 -15.24
CA THR A 127 -14.47 1.89 -14.81
C THR A 127 -15.13 3.09 -15.48
N LYS A 128 -14.40 4.17 -15.76
CA LYS A 128 -14.97 5.36 -16.46
C LYS A 128 -15.34 5.08 -17.92
N LYS A 129 -14.64 4.18 -18.59
CA LYS A 129 -14.95 3.79 -19.99
C LYS A 129 -16.18 2.88 -20.14
N LYS A 130 -16.73 2.32 -19.05
CA LYS A 130 -17.91 1.45 -19.09
C LYS A 130 -19.23 2.18 -18.75
N VAL A 131 -19.19 3.50 -18.51
CA VAL A 131 -20.35 4.32 -18.11
C VAL A 131 -20.60 5.47 -19.10
N GLN A 132 -20.02 5.40 -20.30
CA GLN A 132 -20.37 6.23 -21.47
C GLN A 132 -20.83 5.31 -22.59
#